data_AF-A0A7I8VZ04-F1
#
_entry.id   AF-A0A7I8VZ04-F1
#
_cell.length_a   1.000
_cell.length_b   1.000
_cell.length_c   1.000
_cell.angle_alpha   90.00
_cell.angle_beta   90.00
_cell.angle_gamma   90.00
#
_symmetry.space_group_name_H-M   'P 1'
#
loop_
_entity.id
_entity.type
_entity.pdbx_description
1 polymer ?
#
loop_
_entity_poly.entity_id
_entity_poly.type
_entity_poly.pdbx_seq_one_letter_code
_entity_poly.pdbx_strand_id
1 'polypeptide(L)'
;MTSFLIKLPLLIFGLIRVTIEYLQLVINLWRMDKEKKEKVLYDFHVKSNTHLSPIKYNEVGVTIGSWEMYKYIIRKQIDLELYGKYCQVGLPAPNPSVIEVRGKISNSIKQKKSLLSFANSARPLVINFGSYIVDFITIYISEAHATDQWQFATNPFKVRSHRSLDERITATFLLRKEYEKYGWTESMMKISADPMNNEARKMYTALPERFGVIRNEKIEFLSKVGSEFYVVSKLEEWLQAYRLSLNQ
;
A
#
# COMPACT_ATOMS: atom_id res chain seq x y z
N MET A 1 -15.61 -20.70 -13.74
CA MET A 1 -16.57 -19.72 -14.35
C MET A 1 -17.78 -19.44 -13.45
N THR A 2 -18.29 -20.41 -12.69
CA THR A 2 -19.48 -20.27 -11.82
C THR A 2 -19.36 -19.21 -10.71
N SER A 3 -18.18 -19.03 -10.11
CA SER A 3 -17.97 -18.02 -9.05
C SER A 3 -17.95 -16.56 -9.54
N PHE A 4 -17.65 -16.30 -10.83
CA PHE A 4 -17.51 -14.94 -11.34
C PHE A 4 -18.87 -14.31 -11.65
N LEU A 5 -19.76 -15.08 -12.26
CA LEU A 5 -21.14 -14.64 -12.59
C LEU A 5 -21.96 -14.32 -11.33
N ILE A 6 -21.75 -15.04 -10.22
CA ILE A 6 -22.43 -14.79 -8.94
C ILE A 6 -21.93 -13.50 -8.27
N LYS A 7 -20.67 -13.12 -8.51
CA LYS A 7 -20.05 -11.94 -7.87
C LYS A 7 -20.15 -10.67 -8.70
N LEU A 8 -20.44 -10.80 -9.99
CA LEU A 8 -20.58 -9.66 -10.90
C LEU A 8 -21.63 -8.64 -10.42
N PRO A 9 -22.81 -9.03 -9.89
CA PRO A 9 -23.76 -8.08 -9.35
C PRO A 9 -23.21 -7.29 -8.15
N LEU A 10 -22.56 -7.96 -7.18
CA LEU A 10 -21.96 -7.31 -6.01
C LEU A 10 -20.88 -6.30 -6.42
N LEU A 11 -20.02 -6.68 -7.37
CA LEU A 11 -19.01 -5.79 -7.94
C LEU A 11 -19.68 -4.57 -8.60
N ILE A 12 -20.72 -4.77 -9.41
CA ILE A 12 -21.46 -3.69 -10.08
C ILE A 12 -22.09 -2.75 -9.03
N PHE A 13 -22.75 -3.28 -8.01
CA PHE A 13 -23.34 -2.48 -6.93
C PHE A 13 -22.27 -1.68 -6.17
N GLY A 14 -21.15 -2.30 -5.81
CA GLY A 14 -20.03 -1.62 -5.14
C GLY A 14 -19.46 -0.48 -5.99
N LEU A 15 -19.31 -0.70 -7.30
CA LEU A 15 -18.85 0.32 -8.24
C LEU A 15 -19.86 1.47 -8.39
N ILE A 16 -21.15 1.17 -8.58
CA ILE A 16 -22.20 2.19 -8.66
C ILE A 16 -22.21 3.05 -7.40
N ARG A 17 -22.16 2.42 -6.22
CA ARG A 17 -22.14 3.14 -4.93
C ARG A 17 -20.96 4.11 -4.86
N VAL A 18 -19.75 3.61 -5.13
CA VAL A 18 -18.52 4.44 -5.07
C VAL A 18 -18.55 5.55 -6.12
N THR A 19 -19.12 5.32 -7.31
CA THR A 19 -19.31 6.37 -8.31
C THR A 19 -20.29 7.45 -7.83
N ILE A 20 -21.40 7.08 -7.19
CA ILE A 20 -22.36 8.05 -6.62
C ILE A 20 -21.68 8.86 -5.50
N GLU A 21 -20.97 8.20 -4.58
CA GLU A 21 -20.23 8.87 -3.50
C GLU A 21 -19.19 9.85 -4.05
N TYR A 22 -18.47 9.47 -5.11
CA TYR A 22 -17.53 10.34 -5.80
C TYR A 22 -18.20 11.55 -6.45
N LEU A 23 -19.31 11.35 -7.17
CA LEU A 23 -20.07 12.46 -7.77
C LEU A 23 -20.61 13.40 -6.70
N GLN A 24 -21.09 12.87 -5.58
CA GLN A 24 -21.55 13.66 -4.44
C GLN A 24 -20.40 14.48 -3.84
N LEU A 25 -19.20 13.89 -3.70
CA LEU A 25 -18.00 14.61 -3.27
C LEU A 25 -17.68 15.77 -4.23
N VAL A 26 -17.67 15.54 -5.54
CA VAL A 26 -17.39 16.57 -6.55
C VAL A 26 -18.42 17.70 -6.51
N ILE A 27 -19.71 17.37 -6.43
CA ILE A 27 -20.80 18.35 -6.34
C ILE A 27 -20.67 19.16 -5.04
N ASN A 28 -20.42 18.50 -3.92
CA ASN A 28 -20.25 19.16 -2.62
C ASN A 28 -19.05 20.12 -2.65
N LEU A 29 -17.91 19.67 -3.19
CA LEU A 29 -16.74 20.52 -3.37
C LEU A 29 -17.07 21.70 -4.29
N TRP A 30 -17.75 21.51 -5.42
CA TRP A 30 -18.09 22.60 -6.33
C TRP A 30 -18.90 23.71 -5.65
N ARG A 31 -19.81 23.34 -4.74
CA ARG A 31 -20.66 24.27 -3.97
C ARG A 31 -19.96 24.99 -2.82
N MET A 32 -18.78 24.55 -2.40
CA MET A 32 -18.06 25.14 -1.27
C MET A 32 -17.25 26.37 -1.68
N ASP A 33 -17.22 27.36 -0.79
CA ASP A 33 -16.23 28.43 -0.84
C ASP A 33 -14.81 27.88 -0.60
N LYS A 34 -13.79 28.70 -0.91
CA LYS A 34 -12.39 28.28 -0.82
C LYS A 34 -12.04 27.79 0.59
N GLU A 35 -12.40 28.54 1.63
CA GLU A 35 -12.06 28.24 3.02
C GLU A 35 -12.65 26.89 3.49
N LYS A 36 -13.90 26.59 3.12
CA LYS A 36 -14.53 25.29 3.41
C LYS A 36 -13.86 24.13 2.66
N LYS A 37 -13.44 24.33 1.41
CA LYS A 37 -12.64 23.33 0.68
C LYS A 37 -11.34 23.07 1.42
N GLU A 38 -10.62 24.11 1.82
CA GLU A 38 -9.35 23.98 2.57
C GLU A 38 -9.54 23.16 3.85
N LYS A 39 -10.63 23.40 4.59
CA LYS A 39 -10.95 22.64 5.81
C LYS A 39 -11.28 21.17 5.55
N VAL A 40 -12.13 20.86 4.55
CA VAL A 40 -12.44 19.45 4.20
C VAL A 40 -11.18 18.69 3.81
N LEU A 41 -10.25 19.36 3.12
CA LEU A 41 -8.98 18.76 2.70
C LEU A 41 -7.99 18.60 3.84
N TYR A 42 -7.94 19.59 4.74
CA TYR A 42 -7.22 19.48 6.00
C TYR A 42 -7.75 18.29 6.82
N ASP A 43 -9.07 18.14 6.97
CA ASP A 43 -9.67 17.04 7.71
C ASP A 43 -9.44 15.68 7.03
N PHE A 44 -9.46 15.61 5.70
CA PHE A 44 -9.12 14.41 4.94
C PHE A 44 -7.67 13.99 5.16
N HIS A 45 -6.75 14.95 5.13
CA HIS A 45 -5.32 14.74 5.39
C HIS A 45 -5.04 14.40 6.86
N VAL A 46 -5.58 15.14 7.82
CA VAL A 46 -5.33 14.91 9.26
C VAL A 46 -5.93 13.58 9.74
N LYS A 47 -7.08 13.16 9.20
CA LYS A 47 -7.64 11.83 9.50
C LYS A 47 -6.85 10.67 8.90
N SER A 48 -6.09 10.92 7.82
CA SER A 48 -5.20 9.91 7.22
C SER A 48 -3.80 9.94 7.82
N ASN A 49 -3.30 11.13 8.20
CA ASN A 49 -1.87 11.43 8.41
C ASN A 49 -1.61 12.26 9.68
N THR A 50 -1.77 11.66 10.86
CA THR A 50 -1.75 12.37 12.17
C THR A 50 -0.38 12.95 12.59
N HIS A 51 0.71 12.67 11.87
CA HIS A 51 2.08 13.09 12.24
C HIS A 51 2.87 13.82 11.15
N LEU A 52 2.26 14.08 9.99
CA LEU A 52 2.87 14.92 8.95
C LEU A 52 2.35 16.35 9.07
N SER A 53 3.22 17.34 8.85
CA SER A 53 2.82 18.73 8.70
C SER A 53 1.57 18.82 7.80
N PRO A 54 0.56 19.64 8.14
CA PRO A 54 -0.65 19.72 7.33
C PRO A 54 -0.31 20.05 5.89
N ILE A 55 -0.65 19.16 4.95
CA ILE A 55 -0.47 19.44 3.53
C ILE A 55 -1.39 20.61 3.16
N LYS A 56 -0.84 21.65 2.55
CA LYS A 56 -1.55 22.89 2.22
C LYS A 56 -2.50 22.68 1.03
N TYR A 57 -3.54 23.50 0.92
CA TYR A 57 -4.55 23.39 -0.15
C TYR A 57 -3.97 23.42 -1.56
N ASN A 58 -2.97 24.27 -1.80
CA ASN A 58 -2.24 24.37 -3.06
C ASN A 58 -1.45 23.09 -3.41
N GLU A 59 -1.36 22.13 -2.49
CA GLU A 59 -0.57 20.91 -2.64
C GLU A 59 -1.43 19.67 -2.97
N VAL A 60 -2.70 19.62 -2.52
CA VAL A 60 -3.66 18.51 -2.81
C VAL A 60 -4.90 18.97 -3.54
N GLY A 61 -5.38 20.19 -3.27
CA GLY A 61 -6.71 20.66 -3.70
C GLY A 61 -6.90 20.77 -5.20
N VAL A 62 -5.80 20.81 -5.97
CA VAL A 62 -5.85 20.93 -7.44
C VAL A 62 -6.24 19.61 -8.13
N THR A 63 -6.05 18.46 -7.47
CA THR A 63 -6.29 17.15 -8.08
C THR A 63 -7.48 16.39 -7.49
N ILE A 64 -8.13 16.96 -6.48
CA ILE A 64 -9.29 16.35 -5.83
C ILE A 64 -10.55 16.57 -6.68
N GLY A 65 -11.28 15.48 -6.92
CA GLY A 65 -12.38 15.48 -7.89
C GLY A 65 -11.92 15.37 -9.34
N SER A 66 -10.64 15.08 -9.59
CA SER A 66 -10.12 14.81 -10.93
C SER A 66 -10.44 13.41 -11.43
N TRP A 67 -10.48 13.24 -12.76
CA TRP A 67 -10.62 11.94 -13.39
C TRP A 67 -9.57 10.91 -12.94
N GLU A 68 -8.34 11.36 -12.64
CA GLU A 68 -7.28 10.49 -12.14
C GLU A 68 -7.57 9.96 -10.73
N MET A 69 -8.11 10.81 -9.85
CA MET A 69 -8.58 10.40 -8.52
C MET A 69 -9.68 9.35 -8.62
N TYR A 70 -10.65 9.57 -9.52
CA TYR A 70 -11.73 8.62 -9.77
C TYR A 70 -11.19 7.25 -10.21
N LYS A 71 -10.28 7.21 -11.20
CA LYS A 71 -9.63 5.97 -11.64
C LYS A 71 -8.92 5.24 -10.49
N TYR A 72 -8.22 5.98 -9.63
CA TYR A 72 -7.57 5.42 -8.45
C TYR A 72 -8.58 4.79 -7.47
N ILE A 73 -9.65 5.52 -7.13
CA ILE A 73 -10.70 5.06 -6.21
C ILE A 73 -11.38 3.79 -6.75
N ILE A 74 -11.72 3.78 -8.04
CA ILE A 74 -12.33 2.63 -8.69
C ILE A 74 -11.39 1.43 -8.68
N ARG A 75 -10.10 1.62 -8.97
CA ARG A 75 -9.11 0.53 -8.92
C ARG A 75 -8.98 -0.04 -7.51
N LYS A 76 -8.97 0.82 -6.48
CA LYS A 76 -8.95 0.40 -5.07
C LYS A 76 -10.22 -0.40 -4.72
N GLN A 77 -11.39 0.04 -5.14
CA GLN A 77 -12.65 -0.67 -4.90
C GLN A 77 -12.68 -2.04 -5.59
N ILE A 78 -12.23 -2.13 -6.85
CA ILE A 78 -12.13 -3.40 -7.57
C ILE A 78 -11.20 -4.38 -6.84
N ASP A 79 -10.02 -3.89 -6.41
CA ASP A 79 -9.07 -4.73 -5.68
C ASP A 79 -9.71 -5.26 -4.37
N LEU A 80 -10.45 -4.41 -3.64
CA LEU A 80 -11.20 -4.81 -2.43
C LEU A 80 -12.28 -5.87 -2.69
N GLU A 81 -13.16 -5.65 -3.67
CA GLU A 81 -14.30 -6.55 -3.97
C GLU A 81 -13.84 -7.91 -4.48
N LEU A 82 -12.83 -7.91 -5.35
CA LEU A 82 -12.33 -9.12 -5.97
C LEU A 82 -11.41 -9.90 -5.02
N TYR A 83 -10.55 -9.19 -4.28
CA TYR A 83 -9.44 -9.81 -3.57
C TYR A 83 -9.43 -9.64 -2.05
N GLY A 84 -10.29 -8.79 -1.47
CA GLY A 84 -10.29 -8.52 -0.03
C GLY A 84 -10.52 -9.75 0.86
N LYS A 85 -11.04 -10.85 0.29
CA LYS A 85 -11.23 -12.12 0.99
C LYS A 85 -9.98 -13.01 1.08
N TYR A 86 -8.96 -12.78 0.24
CA TYR A 86 -7.79 -13.67 0.19
C TYR A 86 -6.84 -13.47 1.36
N CYS A 87 -6.82 -12.27 1.95
CA CYS A 87 -5.92 -11.94 3.04
C CYS A 87 -6.75 -11.49 4.26
N GLN A 88 -6.95 -12.41 5.21
CA GLN A 88 -7.70 -12.17 6.44
C GLN A 88 -6.95 -12.75 7.64
N VAL A 89 -7.07 -12.08 8.79
CA VAL A 89 -6.45 -12.53 10.04
C VAL A 89 -6.95 -13.94 10.39
N GLY A 90 -6.04 -14.82 10.79
CA GLY A 90 -6.29 -16.22 11.14
C GLY A 90 -6.29 -17.20 9.96
N LEU A 91 -6.33 -16.71 8.71
CA LEU A 91 -6.28 -17.56 7.51
C LEU A 91 -4.85 -17.74 6.99
N PRO A 92 -4.59 -18.77 6.15
CA PRO A 92 -3.32 -18.91 5.45
C PRO A 92 -2.95 -17.65 4.65
N ALA A 93 -1.71 -17.21 4.79
CA ALA A 93 -1.21 -16.04 4.10
C ALA A 93 -1.06 -16.32 2.59
N PRO A 94 -1.57 -15.44 1.71
CA PRO A 94 -1.32 -15.58 0.28
C PRO A 94 0.18 -15.60 -0.03
N ASN A 95 0.59 -16.46 -0.96
CA ASN A 95 2.00 -16.66 -1.33
C ASN A 95 2.31 -16.19 -2.76
N PRO A 96 2.18 -14.87 -3.07
CA PRO A 96 2.45 -14.34 -4.39
C PRO A 96 3.90 -14.55 -4.79
N SER A 97 4.15 -14.48 -6.10
CA SER A 97 5.50 -14.26 -6.59
C SER A 97 5.94 -12.82 -6.34
N VAL A 98 7.16 -12.62 -5.89
CA VAL A 98 7.83 -11.32 -5.77
C VAL A 98 9.17 -11.37 -6.47
N ILE A 99 9.68 -10.22 -6.89
CA ILE A 99 11.02 -10.10 -7.49
C ILE A 99 11.96 -9.59 -6.41
N GLU A 100 12.79 -10.49 -5.88
CA GLU A 100 13.91 -10.11 -5.02
C GLU A 100 14.93 -9.36 -5.86
N VAL A 101 15.35 -8.19 -5.37
CA VAL A 101 16.39 -7.38 -6.00
C VAL A 101 17.58 -7.32 -5.06
N ARG A 102 18.79 -7.60 -5.53
CA ARG A 102 20.03 -7.49 -4.74
C ARG A 102 21.09 -6.71 -5.51
N GLY A 103 22.07 -6.16 -4.78
CA GLY A 103 23.17 -5.39 -5.36
C GLY A 103 22.79 -3.94 -5.70
N LYS A 104 23.59 -3.30 -6.57
CA LYS A 104 23.42 -1.91 -7.02
C LYS A 104 22.60 -1.86 -8.32
N ILE A 105 22.03 -0.69 -8.66
CA ILE A 105 21.26 -0.48 -9.91
C ILE A 105 21.98 -1.04 -11.14
N SER A 106 23.26 -0.71 -11.31
CA SER A 106 24.07 -1.08 -12.48
C SER A 106 24.29 -2.60 -12.63
N ASN A 107 24.37 -3.34 -11.53
CA ASN A 107 24.65 -4.77 -11.49
C ASN A 107 23.61 -5.50 -10.60
N SER A 108 22.33 -5.21 -10.84
CA SER A 108 21.25 -5.75 -10.01
C SER A 108 20.99 -7.22 -10.32
N ILE A 109 20.95 -8.05 -9.29
CA ILE A 109 20.51 -9.45 -9.40
C ILE A 109 19.02 -9.48 -9.13
N LYS A 110 18.25 -10.04 -10.08
CA LYS A 110 16.79 -10.13 -10.04
C LYS A 110 16.40 -11.60 -9.96
N GLN A 111 15.70 -11.98 -8.90
CA GLN A 111 15.25 -13.36 -8.73
C GLN A 111 13.77 -13.39 -8.40
N LYS A 112 13.00 -14.18 -9.16
CA LYS A 112 11.60 -14.47 -8.81
C LYS A 112 11.58 -15.45 -7.63
N LYS A 113 10.88 -15.08 -6.56
CA LYS A 113 10.69 -15.88 -5.36
C LYS A 113 9.23 -15.88 -4.94
N SER A 114 8.83 -16.88 -4.15
CA SER A 114 7.55 -16.84 -3.47
C SER A 114 7.67 -15.98 -2.20
N LEU A 115 6.62 -15.24 -1.83
CA LEU A 115 6.65 -14.37 -0.65
C LEU A 115 6.94 -15.14 0.64
N LEU A 116 6.38 -16.34 0.79
CA LEU A 116 6.62 -17.18 1.96
C LEU A 116 8.01 -17.82 1.98
N SER A 117 8.78 -17.79 0.89
CA SER A 117 10.20 -18.21 0.92
C SER A 117 11.09 -17.28 1.75
N PHE A 118 10.59 -16.09 2.09
CA PHE A 118 11.24 -15.18 3.03
C PHE A 118 10.85 -15.43 4.49
N ALA A 119 9.81 -16.23 4.73
CA ALA A 119 9.40 -16.58 6.08
C ALA A 119 10.39 -17.57 6.71
N ASN A 120 10.63 -17.42 8.01
CA ASN A 120 11.45 -18.33 8.79
C ASN A 120 10.59 -18.83 9.95
N SER A 121 10.59 -20.13 10.22
CA SER A 121 9.76 -20.72 11.29
C SER A 121 10.08 -20.17 12.69
N ALA A 122 11.30 -19.66 12.90
CA ALA A 122 11.73 -19.10 14.18
C ALA A 122 11.37 -17.61 14.39
N ARG A 123 10.96 -16.89 13.34
CA ARG A 123 10.70 -15.44 13.42
C ARG A 123 9.56 -14.99 12.49
N PRO A 124 8.62 -14.17 12.97
CA PRO A 124 7.51 -13.70 12.14
C PRO A 124 8.03 -12.83 11.00
N LEU A 125 7.46 -13.03 9.81
CA LEU A 125 7.70 -12.20 8.63
C LEU A 125 6.72 -11.03 8.66
N VAL A 126 7.20 -9.81 8.84
CA VAL A 126 6.36 -8.64 8.59
C VAL A 126 6.42 -8.31 7.11
N ILE A 127 5.27 -8.45 6.47
CA ILE A 127 5.09 -7.86 5.16
C ILE A 127 4.82 -6.40 5.39
N ASN A 128 5.78 -5.63 4.95
CA ASN A 128 5.69 -4.22 5.00
C ASN A 128 5.43 -3.65 3.64
N PHE A 129 4.72 -2.54 3.64
CA PHE A 129 4.83 -1.61 2.56
C PHE A 129 5.48 -0.28 3.04
N GLY A 130 5.91 -0.18 4.33
CA GLY A 130 6.94 0.73 4.94
C GLY A 130 7.20 0.62 6.50
N SER A 131 8.48 0.53 6.96
CA SER A 131 9.09 0.68 8.35
C SER A 131 9.13 -0.41 9.50
N TYR A 132 10.16 -0.35 10.38
CA TYR A 132 11.02 -1.36 11.12
C TYR A 132 10.55 -2.03 12.48
N ILE A 133 11.38 -2.97 13.06
CA ILE A 133 11.38 -4.00 14.21
C ILE A 133 11.28 -5.59 14.13
N VAL A 134 11.17 -6.32 13.01
CA VAL A 134 11.36 -7.80 12.81
C VAL A 134 12.01 -8.11 11.43
N ASP A 135 11.97 -9.35 10.92
CA ASP A 135 12.24 -9.61 9.50
C ASP A 135 11.21 -8.88 8.65
N PHE A 136 11.59 -7.74 8.07
CA PHE A 136 10.73 -7.06 7.10
C PHE A 136 11.09 -7.48 5.70
N ILE A 137 10.02 -7.73 4.95
CA ILE A 137 10.04 -7.56 3.51
C ILE A 137 9.19 -6.36 3.14
N THR A 138 9.78 -5.37 2.50
CA THR A 138 9.03 -4.35 1.77
C THR A 138 8.79 -4.84 0.35
N ILE A 139 7.53 -4.90 -0.08
CA ILE A 139 7.17 -5.20 -1.47
C ILE A 139 6.79 -3.89 -2.16
N TYR A 140 7.63 -3.41 -3.06
CA TYR A 140 7.37 -2.22 -3.85
C TYR A 140 6.30 -2.53 -4.91
N ILE A 141 5.13 -1.90 -4.78
CA ILE A 141 3.98 -2.08 -5.69
C ILE A 141 3.91 -0.98 -6.74
N SER A 142 2.84 -0.95 -7.53
CA SER A 142 2.57 0.16 -8.44
C SER A 142 2.34 1.47 -7.69
N GLU A 143 2.95 2.57 -8.14
CA GLU A 143 2.75 3.92 -7.60
C GLU A 143 1.28 4.25 -7.34
N ALA A 144 0.97 4.64 -6.10
CA ALA A 144 -0.35 5.18 -5.76
C ALA A 144 -0.54 6.59 -6.35
N HIS A 145 0.56 7.36 -6.44
CA HIS A 145 0.58 8.77 -6.81
C HIS A 145 1.58 9.09 -7.92
N ALA A 146 1.47 8.37 -9.04
CA ALA A 146 2.36 8.54 -10.17
C ALA A 146 2.25 9.94 -10.81
N THR A 147 3.36 10.48 -11.30
CA THR A 147 3.42 11.81 -11.94
C THR A 147 2.59 11.94 -13.21
N ASP A 148 2.33 10.81 -13.89
CA ASP A 148 1.47 10.70 -15.07
C ASP A 148 0.05 10.21 -14.73
N GLN A 149 -0.31 10.15 -13.44
CA GLN A 149 -1.65 9.85 -12.93
C GLN A 149 -2.05 10.85 -11.84
N TRP A 150 -2.67 10.37 -10.75
CA TRP A 150 -3.13 11.19 -9.65
C TRP A 150 -2.02 11.45 -8.62
N GLN A 151 -1.25 12.51 -8.79
CA GLN A 151 -0.19 12.90 -7.84
C GLN A 151 -0.61 14.02 -6.88
N PHE A 152 0.02 14.06 -5.71
CA PHE A 152 0.05 15.23 -4.85
C PHE A 152 1.20 16.15 -5.26
N ALA A 153 0.97 17.47 -5.26
CA ALA A 153 1.99 18.43 -5.67
C ALA A 153 3.23 18.34 -4.76
N THR A 154 3.01 18.05 -3.47
CA THR A 154 4.05 17.83 -2.46
C THR A 154 4.74 16.48 -2.51
N ASN A 155 4.31 15.53 -3.33
CA ASN A 155 4.96 14.22 -3.35
C ASN A 155 6.45 14.42 -3.66
N PRO A 156 7.36 14.12 -2.71
CA PRO A 156 8.80 14.34 -2.90
C PRO A 156 9.38 13.36 -3.91
N PHE A 157 8.68 12.25 -4.17
CA PHE A 157 9.06 11.24 -5.14
C PHE A 157 8.28 11.45 -6.44
N LYS A 158 8.96 12.05 -7.44
CA LYS A 158 8.39 12.26 -8.77
C LYS A 158 8.61 11.04 -9.66
N VAL A 159 7.89 9.95 -9.36
CA VAL A 159 7.94 8.69 -10.11
C VAL A 159 6.71 8.56 -11.01
N ARG A 160 6.89 8.23 -12.29
CA ARG A 160 5.77 7.94 -13.20
C ARG A 160 5.33 6.49 -13.09
N SER A 161 4.17 6.17 -13.66
CA SER A 161 3.66 4.81 -13.72
C SER A 161 4.65 3.89 -14.45
N HIS A 162 5.02 2.80 -13.78
CA HIS A 162 5.92 1.80 -14.35
C HIS A 162 5.29 1.12 -15.56
N ARG A 163 6.00 1.11 -16.69
CA ARG A 163 5.63 0.43 -17.94
C ARG A 163 6.37 -0.88 -18.15
N SER A 164 7.46 -1.07 -17.41
CA SER A 164 8.27 -2.29 -17.41
C SER A 164 8.65 -2.69 -15.99
N LEU A 165 9.04 -3.96 -15.83
CA LEU A 165 9.58 -4.45 -14.57
C LEU A 165 10.85 -3.69 -14.16
N ASP A 166 11.68 -3.29 -15.13
CA ASP A 166 12.91 -2.56 -14.87
C ASP A 166 12.66 -1.17 -14.30
N GLU A 167 11.63 -0.47 -14.78
CA GLU A 167 11.21 0.82 -14.19
C GLU A 167 10.78 0.64 -12.74
N ARG A 168 10.00 -0.40 -12.43
CA ARG A 168 9.57 -0.71 -11.07
C ARG A 168 10.74 -1.10 -10.16
N ILE A 169 11.67 -1.88 -10.68
CA ILE A 169 12.90 -2.25 -9.96
C ILE A 169 13.75 -1.00 -9.69
N THR A 170 13.86 -0.09 -10.66
CA THR A 170 14.56 1.19 -10.50
C THR A 170 13.98 2.00 -9.33
N ALA A 171 12.65 2.03 -9.21
CA ALA A 171 11.97 2.71 -8.12
C ALA A 171 12.25 2.08 -6.74
N THR A 172 12.50 0.75 -6.66
CA THR A 172 12.96 0.12 -5.41
C THR A 172 14.30 0.65 -4.92
N PHE A 173 15.18 1.07 -5.83
CA PHE A 173 16.47 1.67 -5.46
C PHE A 173 16.33 3.10 -4.99
N LEU A 174 15.34 3.85 -5.51
CA LEU A 174 15.00 5.17 -4.95
C LEU A 174 14.50 5.02 -3.51
N LEU A 175 13.64 4.03 -3.25
CA LEU A 175 13.17 3.74 -1.90
C LEU A 175 14.31 3.32 -0.97
N ARG A 176 15.24 2.46 -1.43
CA ARG A 176 16.44 2.09 -0.67
C ARG A 176 17.24 3.31 -0.26
N LYS A 177 17.55 4.19 -1.24
CA LYS A 177 18.33 5.41 -0.99
C LYS A 177 17.65 6.32 0.02
N GLU A 178 16.31 6.36 0.03
CA GLU A 178 15.59 7.10 1.05
C GLU A 178 15.74 6.45 2.43
N TYR A 179 15.54 5.14 2.54
CA TYR A 179 15.66 4.41 3.81
C TYR A 179 17.09 4.44 4.36
N GLU A 180 18.12 4.44 3.51
CA GLU A 180 19.52 4.58 3.90
C GLU A 180 19.77 5.87 4.72
N LYS A 181 19.04 6.95 4.44
CA LYS A 181 19.12 8.20 5.23
C LYS A 181 18.71 8.01 6.70
N TYR A 182 17.91 6.99 6.97
CA TYR A 182 17.42 6.63 8.30
C TYR A 182 18.17 5.42 8.89
N GLY A 183 19.34 5.07 8.36
CA GLY A 183 20.20 4.00 8.89
C GLY A 183 19.82 2.59 8.43
N TRP A 184 18.98 2.46 7.39
CA TRP A 184 18.63 1.16 6.83
C TRP A 184 19.84 0.41 6.27
N THR A 185 19.83 -0.92 6.43
CA THR A 185 20.78 -1.83 5.78
C THR A 185 20.04 -3.04 5.21
N GLU A 186 20.63 -3.69 4.21
CA GLU A 186 20.02 -4.85 3.55
C GLU A 186 19.86 -6.09 4.47
N SER A 187 20.54 -6.10 5.62
CA SER A 187 20.36 -7.13 6.66
C SER A 187 19.14 -6.86 7.54
N MET A 188 18.69 -5.61 7.67
CA MET A 188 17.54 -5.23 8.49
C MET A 188 16.20 -5.45 7.78
N MET A 189 16.13 -5.18 6.48
CA MET A 189 14.88 -5.30 5.73
C MET A 189 15.16 -5.57 4.25
N LYS A 190 14.51 -6.59 3.68
CA LYS A 190 14.58 -6.85 2.25
C LYS A 190 13.60 -5.95 1.51
N ILE A 191 14.03 -5.42 0.37
CA ILE A 191 13.15 -4.68 -0.55
C ILE A 191 13.04 -5.48 -1.85
N SER A 192 11.84 -5.93 -2.15
CA SER A 192 11.47 -6.64 -3.39
C SER A 192 10.49 -5.79 -4.21
N ALA A 193 10.29 -6.14 -5.48
CA ALA A 193 9.25 -5.54 -6.33
C ALA A 193 8.11 -6.53 -6.58
N ASP A 194 6.87 -6.03 -6.61
CA ASP A 194 5.72 -6.79 -7.12
C ASP A 194 5.88 -7.00 -8.64
N PRO A 195 5.65 -8.19 -9.20
CA PRO A 195 5.58 -8.37 -10.65
C PRO A 195 4.59 -7.42 -11.33
N MET A 196 4.79 -7.16 -12.63
CA MET A 196 3.97 -6.19 -13.39
C MET A 196 2.47 -6.53 -13.45
N ASN A 197 2.09 -7.79 -13.22
CA ASN A 197 0.69 -8.22 -13.09
C ASN A 197 0.03 -7.79 -11.76
N ASN A 198 0.81 -7.20 -10.83
CA ASN A 198 0.42 -6.69 -9.52
C ASN A 198 -0.21 -7.76 -8.62
N GLU A 199 0.36 -8.96 -8.63
CA GLU A 199 -0.17 -10.10 -7.90
C GLU A 199 -0.17 -9.85 -6.38
N ALA A 200 0.95 -9.37 -5.83
CA ALA A 200 1.04 -9.09 -4.39
C ALA A 200 0.08 -7.96 -3.99
N ARG A 201 0.04 -6.87 -4.77
CA ARG A 201 -0.90 -5.76 -4.56
C ARG A 201 -2.34 -6.23 -4.51
N LYS A 202 -2.75 -7.09 -5.44
CA LYS A 202 -4.12 -7.62 -5.52
C LYS A 202 -4.43 -8.52 -4.33
N MET A 203 -3.61 -9.55 -4.10
CA MET A 203 -3.88 -10.54 -3.05
C MET A 203 -3.91 -9.94 -1.64
N TYR A 204 -3.11 -8.90 -1.41
CA TYR A 204 -3.09 -8.17 -0.14
C TYR A 204 -3.95 -6.90 -0.15
N THR A 205 -4.68 -6.60 -1.23
CA THR A 205 -5.41 -5.33 -1.46
C THR A 205 -4.64 -4.12 -0.94
N ALA A 206 -3.39 -4.01 -1.38
CA ALA A 206 -2.36 -3.22 -0.72
C ALA A 206 -2.32 -1.75 -1.16
N LEU A 207 -3.36 -1.23 -1.82
CA LEU A 207 -3.41 0.18 -2.24
C LEU A 207 -4.01 1.09 -1.15
N PRO A 208 -3.44 2.30 -0.90
CA PRO A 208 -2.17 2.81 -1.45
C PRO A 208 -0.94 2.09 -0.88
N GLU A 209 -1.06 1.64 0.36
CA GLU A 209 -0.11 0.85 1.12
C GLU A 209 -0.87 -0.06 2.09
N ARG A 210 -0.18 -1.05 2.66
CA ARG A 210 -0.68 -1.93 3.71
C ARG A 210 0.49 -2.45 4.53
N PHE A 211 0.25 -3.19 5.59
CA PHE A 211 1.28 -3.98 6.27
C PHE A 211 0.59 -5.07 7.08
N GLY A 212 1.32 -6.13 7.38
CA GLY A 212 0.78 -7.28 8.09
C GLY A 212 1.88 -8.16 8.65
N VAL A 213 1.52 -9.00 9.61
CA VAL A 213 2.41 -10.00 10.20
C VAL A 213 1.99 -11.37 9.71
N ILE A 214 2.95 -12.12 9.19
CA ILE A 214 2.82 -13.55 8.90
C ILE A 214 3.64 -14.34 9.92
N ARG A 215 3.02 -15.34 10.53
CA ARG A 215 3.71 -16.35 11.33
C ARG A 215 3.09 -17.70 11.08
N ASN A 216 3.91 -18.75 10.97
CA ASN A 216 3.46 -20.11 10.65
C ASN A 216 2.55 -20.15 9.40
N GLU A 217 2.94 -19.40 8.37
CA GLU A 217 2.21 -19.27 7.10
C GLU A 217 0.77 -18.72 7.24
N LYS A 218 0.43 -18.10 8.37
CA LYS A 218 -0.88 -17.48 8.62
C LYS A 218 -0.75 -15.98 8.85
N ILE A 219 -1.78 -15.24 8.49
CA ILE A 219 -1.89 -13.81 8.79
C ILE A 219 -2.26 -13.64 10.26
N GLU A 220 -1.33 -13.17 11.10
CA GLU A 220 -1.60 -12.89 12.52
C GLU A 220 -1.94 -11.42 12.77
N PHE A 221 -1.57 -10.53 11.84
CA PHE A 221 -1.95 -9.13 11.86
C PHE A 221 -2.07 -8.59 10.44
N LEU A 222 -3.03 -7.69 10.19
CA LEU A 222 -3.19 -7.04 8.90
C LEU A 222 -3.80 -5.65 9.08
N SER A 223 -3.14 -4.63 8.54
CA SER A 223 -3.61 -3.26 8.63
C SER A 223 -4.89 -3.04 7.81
N LYS A 224 -5.68 -2.05 8.23
CA LYS A 224 -6.81 -1.56 7.42
C LYS A 224 -6.25 -0.91 6.15
N VAL A 225 -7.04 -0.96 5.08
CA VAL A 225 -6.61 -0.46 3.78
C VAL A 225 -6.54 1.07 3.80
N GLY A 226 -5.34 1.64 3.63
CA GLY A 226 -5.11 3.09 3.58
C GLY A 226 -5.15 3.80 4.94
N SER A 227 -4.67 3.14 6.00
CA SER A 227 -4.49 3.76 7.33
C SER A 227 -3.00 3.83 7.67
N GLU A 228 -2.40 5.00 7.54
CA GLU A 228 -0.94 5.18 7.59
C GLU A 228 -0.38 5.18 9.03
N PHE A 229 -1.06 5.77 10.02
CA PHE A 229 -0.45 6.00 11.35
C PHE A 229 -1.15 5.35 12.56
N TYR A 230 -2.49 5.21 12.54
CA TYR A 230 -3.22 4.54 13.64
C TYR A 230 -2.91 3.04 13.76
N VAL A 231 -2.15 2.49 12.80
CA VAL A 231 -1.93 1.07 12.67
C VAL A 231 -0.46 0.68 12.87
N VAL A 232 0.48 1.62 12.74
CA VAL A 232 1.89 1.37 13.15
C VAL A 232 1.92 1.13 14.66
N SER A 233 1.20 1.92 15.46
CA SER A 233 1.03 1.66 16.89
C SER A 233 0.43 0.28 17.18
N LYS A 234 -0.54 -0.18 16.36
CA LYS A 234 -1.11 -1.53 16.48
C LYS A 234 -0.14 -2.64 16.07
N LEU A 235 0.72 -2.39 15.09
CA LEU A 235 1.81 -3.30 14.76
C LEU A 235 2.83 -3.33 15.90
N GLU A 236 3.20 -2.19 16.47
CA GLU A 236 4.10 -2.09 17.63
C GLU A 236 3.52 -2.81 18.85
N GLU A 237 2.24 -2.61 19.17
CA GLU A 237 1.52 -3.35 20.22
C GLU A 237 1.62 -4.87 19.98
N TRP A 238 1.36 -5.32 18.75
CA TRP A 238 1.47 -6.73 18.38
C TRP A 238 2.89 -7.26 18.56
N LEU A 239 3.89 -6.51 18.09
CA LEU A 239 5.31 -6.86 18.19
C LEU A 239 5.79 -6.93 19.64
N GLN A 240 5.34 -5.99 20.49
CA GLN A 240 5.62 -5.99 21.92
C GLN A 240 5.01 -7.20 22.62
N ALA A 241 3.73 -7.50 22.33
CA ALA A 241 3.06 -8.69 22.88
C ALA A 241 3.79 -9.98 22.48
N TYR A 242 4.19 -10.09 21.21
CA TYR A 242 4.98 -11.23 20.73
C TYR A 242 6.32 -11.35 21.46
N ARG A 243 7.06 -10.25 21.62
CA ARG A 243 8.33 -10.22 22.37
C ARG A 243 8.17 -10.70 23.81
N LEU A 244 7.09 -10.29 24.49
CA LEU A 244 6.82 -10.74 25.87
C LEU A 244 6.53 -12.23 25.93
N SER A 245 5.81 -12.79 24.94
CA SER A 245 5.50 -14.23 24.87
C SER A 245 6.72 -15.13 24.67
N LEU A 246 7.84 -14.61 24.15
CA LEU A 246 9.09 -15.37 23.97
C LEU A 246 9.91 -15.50 25.26
N ASN A 247 9.63 -14.68 26.28
CA ASN A 247 10.34 -14.68 27.56
C ASN A 247 9.57 -15.43 28.66
N GLN A 248 8.48 -16.10 28.31
CA GLN A 248 7.69 -16.99 29.18
C GLN A 248 7.98 -18.44 28.80
#